data_AF-A0A969KHY4-F1
#
_entry.id   AF-A0A969KHY4-F1
#
_cell.length_a   1.000
_cell.length_b   1.000
_cell.length_c   1.000
_cell.angle_alpha   90.00
_cell.angle_beta   90.00
_cell.angle_gamma   90.00
#
_symmetry.space_group_name_H-M   'P 1'
#
loop_
_entity.id
_entity.type
_entity.pdbx_description
1 polymer ?
#
loop_
_entity_poly.entity_id
_entity_poly.type
_entity_poly.pdbx_seq_one_letter_code
_entity_poly.pdbx_strand_id
1 'polypeptide(L)'
;MPYTPNAGGYANENFNNAISIAESYRFHVAYSNQAFEYWLILHFEDHQGGGMNRSDYCKKLNTYLAQFEMSYDCDGKMITQELFDILTSIAPNGKSYQQFAIERAKRNMEHFDNTNPALEESSTLVFKLVEELEKFK
;
A
#
# COMPACT_ATOMS: atom_id res chain seq x y z
N MET A 1 -17.06 -0.95 -37.17
CA MET A 1 -15.78 -1.30 -36.51
C MET A 1 -16.04 -1.36 -35.02
N PRO A 2 -15.60 -2.38 -34.26
CA PRO A 2 -15.80 -2.35 -32.82
C PRO A 2 -14.72 -1.45 -32.21
N TYR A 3 -15.17 -0.35 -31.64
CA TYR A 3 -14.41 0.45 -30.68
C TYR A 3 -14.86 -0.01 -29.30
N THR A 4 -13.97 -0.65 -28.53
CA THR A 4 -14.19 -0.91 -27.11
C THR A 4 -13.14 -0.15 -26.32
N PRO A 5 -13.52 0.93 -25.62
CA PRO A 5 -12.69 1.54 -24.61
C PRO A 5 -13.26 1.31 -23.22
N ASN A 6 -12.35 1.29 -22.27
CA ASN A 6 -12.56 1.55 -20.85
C ASN A 6 -13.17 0.41 -20.02
N ALA A 7 -12.40 -0.66 -19.84
CA ALA A 7 -12.46 -1.41 -18.59
C ALA A 7 -11.91 -0.59 -17.39
N GLY A 8 -11.06 0.41 -17.63
CA GLY A 8 -10.43 1.22 -16.57
C GLY A 8 -11.32 2.31 -15.95
N GLY A 9 -12.24 2.91 -16.72
CA GLY A 9 -13.11 3.98 -16.23
C GLY A 9 -14.03 3.50 -15.09
N TYR A 10 -14.70 2.37 -15.30
CA TYR A 10 -15.60 1.78 -14.30
C TYR A 10 -14.87 1.32 -13.04
N ALA A 11 -13.64 0.82 -13.15
CA ALA A 11 -12.85 0.38 -11.99
C ALA A 11 -12.47 1.58 -11.09
N ASN A 12 -12.05 2.69 -11.71
CA ASN A 12 -11.68 3.91 -10.98
C ASN A 12 -12.89 4.58 -10.32
N GLU A 13 -14.01 4.65 -11.04
CA GLU A 13 -15.28 5.15 -10.50
C GLU A 13 -15.75 4.31 -9.31
N ASN A 14 -15.71 2.97 -9.44
CA ASN A 14 -16.10 2.08 -8.35
C ASN A 14 -15.19 2.22 -7.13
N PHE A 15 -13.87 2.37 -7.33
CA PHE A 15 -12.91 2.59 -6.24
C PHE A 15 -13.23 3.88 -5.48
N ASN A 16 -13.35 5.01 -6.18
CA ASN A 16 -13.67 6.30 -5.56
C ASN A 16 -15.06 6.29 -4.91
N ASN A 17 -16.05 5.66 -5.55
CA ASN A 17 -17.39 5.55 -5.00
C ASN A 17 -17.42 4.70 -3.72
N ALA A 18 -16.65 3.61 -3.66
CA ALA A 18 -16.54 2.80 -2.45
C ALA A 18 -15.97 3.60 -1.27
N ILE A 19 -14.96 4.44 -1.52
CA ILE A 19 -14.40 5.37 -0.53
C ILE A 19 -15.47 6.37 -0.07
N SER A 20 -16.13 7.05 -1.01
CA SER A 20 -17.17 8.04 -0.72
C SER A 20 -18.34 7.46 0.08
N ILE A 21 -18.81 6.26 -0.30
CA ILE A 21 -19.87 5.55 0.42
C ILE A 21 -19.42 5.24 1.86
N ALA A 22 -18.23 4.68 2.05
CA ALA A 22 -17.71 4.36 3.38
C ALA A 22 -17.62 5.61 4.28
N GLU A 23 -17.12 6.72 3.75
CA GLU A 23 -17.03 8.00 4.45
C GLU A 23 -18.41 8.58 4.78
N SER A 24 -19.39 8.42 3.89
CA SER A 24 -20.79 8.84 4.14
C SER A 24 -21.42 8.11 5.33
N TYR A 25 -20.99 6.86 5.57
CA TYR A 25 -21.36 6.05 6.74
C TYR A 25 -20.46 6.27 7.95
N ARG A 26 -19.58 7.28 7.93
CA ARG A 26 -18.61 7.59 8.99
C ARG A 26 -17.58 6.49 9.24
N PHE A 27 -17.34 5.61 8.28
CA PHE A 27 -16.23 4.66 8.37
C PHE A 27 -14.91 5.34 8.06
N HIS A 28 -13.86 4.92 8.78
CA HIS A 28 -12.50 5.25 8.42
C HIS A 28 -12.01 4.32 7.31
N VAL A 29 -11.49 4.89 6.24
CA VAL A 29 -11.07 4.13 5.05
C VAL A 29 -9.56 3.88 5.08
N ALA A 30 -9.18 2.65 4.73
CA ALA A 30 -7.81 2.27 4.44
C ALA A 30 -7.76 1.58 3.06
N TYR A 31 -6.87 2.04 2.19
CA TYR A 31 -6.63 1.47 0.87
C TYR A 31 -5.15 1.52 0.53
N SER A 32 -4.75 0.80 -0.51
CA SER A 32 -3.42 0.90 -1.14
C SER A 32 -3.60 0.83 -2.66
N ASN A 33 -3.20 1.89 -3.37
CA ASN A 33 -3.40 2.04 -4.81
C ASN A 33 -2.06 2.00 -5.55
N GLN A 34 -1.90 1.23 -6.64
CA GLN A 34 -2.85 0.30 -7.26
C GLN A 34 -2.84 -1.12 -6.68
N ALA A 35 -1.98 -1.39 -5.70
CA ALA A 35 -1.79 -2.71 -5.15
C ALA A 35 -1.46 -2.65 -3.65
N PHE A 36 -1.83 -3.70 -2.91
CA PHE A 36 -1.50 -3.82 -1.49
C PHE A 36 0.02 -3.91 -1.26
N GLU A 37 0.74 -4.49 -2.22
CA GLU A 37 2.18 -4.65 -2.19
C GLU A 37 2.92 -3.31 -2.10
N TYR A 38 2.31 -2.19 -2.50
CA TYR A 38 2.88 -0.87 -2.27
C TYR A 38 3.13 -0.62 -0.78
N TRP A 39 2.16 -0.92 0.08
CA TRP A 39 2.30 -0.83 1.54
C TRP A 39 3.44 -1.70 2.07
N LEU A 40 3.62 -2.91 1.53
CA LEU A 40 4.71 -3.81 1.91
C LEU A 40 6.08 -3.26 1.50
N ILE A 41 6.20 -2.71 0.28
CA ILE A 41 7.43 -2.08 -0.20
C ILE A 41 7.85 -0.91 0.69
N LEU A 42 6.88 -0.13 1.20
CA LEU A 42 7.16 1.02 2.06
C LEU A 42 7.90 0.67 3.36
N HIS A 43 7.91 -0.59 3.78
CA HIS A 43 8.73 -1.05 4.90
C HIS A 43 10.22 -0.95 4.58
N PHE A 44 10.60 -1.23 3.33
CA PHE A 44 11.99 -1.34 2.90
C PHE A 44 12.48 -0.10 2.12
N GLU A 45 11.64 0.46 1.25
CA GLU A 45 11.95 1.61 0.39
C GLU A 45 10.96 2.76 0.60
N ASP A 46 11.41 4.00 0.46
CA ASP A 46 10.54 5.18 0.45
C ASP A 46 9.55 5.17 -0.73
N HIS A 47 10.01 4.73 -1.90
CA HIS A 47 9.31 4.83 -3.19
C HIS A 47 8.85 6.24 -3.62
N GLN A 48 8.92 7.25 -2.73
CA GLN A 48 8.72 8.69 -2.98
C GLN A 48 7.45 9.05 -3.77
N GLY A 49 6.40 8.23 -3.69
CA GLY A 49 5.16 8.41 -4.46
C GLY A 49 5.33 8.27 -5.98
N GLY A 50 6.44 7.73 -6.47
CA GLY A 50 6.65 7.49 -7.89
C GLY A 50 5.68 6.42 -8.42
N GLY A 51 5.17 6.61 -9.64
CA GLY A 51 4.36 5.59 -10.30
C GLY A 51 5.15 4.30 -10.52
N MET A 52 4.51 3.16 -10.32
CA MET A 52 5.08 1.84 -10.57
C MET A 52 4.05 0.95 -11.24
N ASN A 53 4.49 0.22 -12.27
CA ASN A 53 3.63 -0.76 -12.92
C ASN A 53 3.29 -1.88 -11.94
N ARG A 54 2.01 -2.26 -11.90
CA ARG A 54 1.51 -3.35 -11.06
C ARG A 54 2.35 -4.64 -11.16
N SER A 55 2.89 -4.94 -12.35
CA SER A 55 3.74 -6.11 -12.59
C SER A 55 5.05 -6.11 -11.78
N ASP A 56 5.52 -4.92 -11.38
CA ASP A 56 6.86 -4.75 -10.83
C ASP A 56 6.88 -4.82 -9.30
N TYR A 57 5.73 -4.60 -8.63
CA TYR A 57 5.62 -4.63 -7.17
C TYR A 57 6.10 -5.95 -6.59
N CYS A 58 5.68 -7.07 -7.17
CA CYS A 58 6.02 -8.39 -6.66
C CYS A 58 7.53 -8.66 -6.71
N LYS A 59 8.13 -8.38 -7.87
CA LYS A 59 9.58 -8.52 -8.09
C LYS A 59 10.37 -7.62 -7.14
N LYS A 60 9.91 -6.38 -6.95
CA LYS A 60 10.58 -5.41 -6.08
C LYS A 60 10.50 -5.82 -4.61
N LEU A 61 9.32 -6.21 -4.13
CA LEU A 61 9.15 -6.70 -2.76
C LEU A 61 10.05 -7.92 -2.51
N ASN A 62 10.07 -8.88 -3.43
CA ASN A 62 10.91 -10.08 -3.31
C ASN A 62 12.41 -9.79 -3.38
N THR A 63 12.83 -8.68 -4.00
CA THR A 63 14.23 -8.22 -3.94
C THR A 63 14.63 -7.84 -2.51
N TYR A 64 13.72 -7.22 -1.75
CA TYR A 64 13.97 -6.91 -0.33
C TYR A 64 13.86 -8.11 0.58
N LEU A 65 12.94 -9.05 0.30
CA LEU A 65 12.74 -10.24 1.14
C LEU A 65 13.87 -11.26 1.00
N ALA A 66 14.61 -11.25 -0.12
CA ALA A 66 15.72 -12.17 -0.36
C ALA A 66 16.82 -12.11 0.71
N GLN A 67 17.07 -10.93 1.32
CA GLN A 67 18.05 -10.79 2.41
C GLN A 67 17.65 -11.53 3.69
N PHE A 68 16.38 -11.91 3.80
CA PHE A 68 15.82 -12.68 4.91
C PHE A 68 15.54 -14.13 4.52
N GLU A 69 16.05 -14.59 3.37
CA GLU A 69 15.80 -15.93 2.83
C GLU A 69 14.31 -16.23 2.60
N MET A 70 13.51 -15.19 2.30
CA MET A 70 12.06 -15.30 2.11
C MET A 70 11.60 -14.81 0.74
N SER A 71 10.40 -15.23 0.37
CA SER A 71 9.66 -14.71 -0.77
C SER A 71 8.17 -14.59 -0.43
N TYR A 72 7.51 -13.61 -1.04
CA TYR A 72 6.08 -13.36 -0.96
C TYR A 72 5.41 -13.77 -2.28
N ASP A 73 4.37 -14.58 -2.16
CA ASP A 73 3.49 -14.98 -3.25
C ASP A 73 2.41 -13.90 -3.45
N CYS A 74 2.53 -13.16 -4.55
CA CYS A 74 1.62 -12.07 -4.89
C CYS A 74 0.28 -12.54 -5.45
N ASP A 75 0.15 -13.81 -5.82
CA ASP A 75 -1.13 -14.39 -6.22
C ASP A 75 -1.90 -14.88 -4.98
N GLY A 76 -1.22 -15.57 -4.06
CA GLY A 76 -1.80 -16.01 -2.79
C GLY A 76 -2.04 -14.90 -1.77
N LYS A 77 -1.22 -13.84 -1.80
CA LYS A 77 -1.32 -12.63 -0.96
C LYS A 77 -1.36 -12.86 0.55
N MET A 78 -0.89 -14.01 1.00
CA MET A 78 -0.89 -14.35 2.41
C MET A 78 0.28 -13.66 3.11
N ILE A 79 -0.03 -12.90 4.16
CA ILE A 79 0.98 -12.39 5.09
C ILE A 79 1.22 -13.47 6.14
N THR A 80 2.32 -14.21 6.00
CA THR A 80 2.69 -15.25 6.97
C THR A 80 3.19 -14.61 8.27
N GLN A 81 3.29 -15.41 9.33
CA GLN A 81 3.83 -14.93 10.61
C GLN A 81 5.28 -14.44 10.44
N GLU A 82 6.09 -15.14 9.66
CA GLU A 82 7.48 -14.78 9.39
C GLU A 82 7.57 -13.43 8.66
N LEU A 83 6.72 -13.21 7.64
CA LEU A 83 6.65 -11.92 6.97
C LEU A 83 6.19 -10.82 7.93
N PHE A 84 5.17 -11.08 8.74
CA PHE A 84 4.70 -10.11 9.73
C PHE A 84 5.78 -9.74 10.75
N ASP A 85 6.54 -10.72 11.23
CA ASP A 85 7.64 -10.51 12.18
C ASP A 85 8.74 -9.63 11.56
N ILE A 86 9.08 -9.85 10.28
CA ILE A 86 10.03 -8.98 9.58
C ILE A 86 9.50 -7.56 9.45
N LEU A 87 8.26 -7.38 8.98
CA LEU A 87 7.64 -6.06 8.79
C LEU A 87 7.54 -5.28 10.11
N THR A 88 7.47 -5.96 11.24
CA THR A 88 7.39 -5.35 12.58
C THR A 88 8.73 -5.29 13.33
N SER A 89 9.76 -5.96 12.84
CA SER A 89 11.09 -6.02 13.46
C SER A 89 11.83 -4.66 13.44
N ILE A 90 12.85 -4.55 14.28
CA ILE A 90 13.74 -3.38 14.36
C ILE A 90 14.77 -3.45 13.23
N ALA A 91 14.81 -2.40 12.40
CA ALA A 91 15.82 -2.24 11.36
C ALA A 91 17.19 -1.84 11.97
N PRO A 92 18.30 -1.96 11.22
CA PRO A 92 19.65 -1.70 11.74
C PRO A 92 19.90 -0.30 12.33
N ASN A 93 19.08 0.68 11.97
CA ASN A 93 19.17 2.06 12.48
C ASN A 93 18.33 2.31 13.74
N GLY A 94 17.79 1.26 14.36
CA GLY A 94 17.10 1.31 15.65
C GLY A 94 15.59 1.58 15.58
N LYS A 95 15.05 1.77 14.38
CA LYS A 95 13.62 2.03 14.14
C LYS A 95 12.96 0.81 13.48
N SER A 96 11.69 0.52 13.76
CA SER A 96 11.03 -0.63 13.13
C SER A 96 10.72 -0.39 11.64
N TYR A 97 10.70 -1.47 10.86
CA TYR A 97 10.28 -1.43 9.45
C TYR A 97 8.86 -0.87 9.30
N GLN A 98 7.94 -1.20 10.21
CA GLN A 98 6.59 -0.63 10.25
C GLN A 98 6.60 0.88 10.46
N GLN A 99 7.42 1.38 11.39
CA GLN A 99 7.53 2.82 11.60
C GLN A 99 8.14 3.54 10.37
N PHE A 100 9.01 2.88 9.59
CA PHE A 100 9.41 3.41 8.29
C PHE A 100 8.26 3.49 7.30
N ALA A 101 7.47 2.42 7.17
CA ALA A 101 6.32 2.39 6.28
C ALA A 101 5.30 3.49 6.61
N ILE A 102 5.02 3.71 7.90
CA ILE A 102 4.11 4.79 8.36
C ILE A 102 4.64 6.16 7.95
N GLU A 103 5.90 6.49 8.25
CA GLU A 103 6.46 7.81 7.91
C GLU A 103 6.56 8.05 6.40
N ARG A 104 6.92 7.01 5.64
CA ARG A 104 7.00 7.08 4.18
C ARG A 104 5.62 7.27 3.56
N ALA A 105 4.63 6.50 4.01
CA ALA A 105 3.26 6.64 3.56
C ALA A 105 2.72 8.05 3.85
N LYS A 106 2.88 8.55 5.08
CA LYS A 106 2.46 9.91 5.46
C LYS A 106 3.06 10.97 4.54
N ARG A 107 4.38 10.96 4.37
CA ARG A 107 5.07 11.92 3.50
C ARG A 107 4.63 11.79 2.04
N ASN A 108 4.43 10.57 1.53
CA ASN A 108 3.99 10.38 0.16
C ASN A 108 2.55 10.91 -0.03
N MET A 109 1.68 10.74 0.97
CA MET A 109 0.31 11.29 0.95
C MET A 109 0.24 12.83 0.93
N GLU A 110 1.28 13.54 1.36
CA GLU A 110 1.37 15.00 1.26
C GLU A 110 1.50 15.51 -0.18
N HIS A 111 1.88 14.64 -1.12
CA HIS A 111 2.05 15.00 -2.53
C HIS A 111 0.75 14.89 -3.35
N PHE A 112 -0.29 14.28 -2.79
CA PHE A 112 -1.58 14.11 -3.45
C PHE A 112 -2.60 15.13 -2.95
N ASP A 113 -3.46 15.62 -3.84
CA ASP A 113 -4.57 16.49 -3.46
C ASP A 113 -5.73 15.71 -2.81
N ASN A 114 -5.67 14.37 -2.85
CA ASN A 114 -6.64 13.44 -2.29
C ASN A 114 -8.05 13.61 -2.88
N THR A 115 -8.15 14.16 -4.10
CA THR A 115 -9.43 14.40 -4.78
C THR A 115 -9.86 13.22 -5.64
N ASN A 116 -8.90 12.40 -6.11
CA ASN A 116 -9.18 11.25 -6.95
C ASN A 116 -8.25 10.07 -6.60
N PRO A 117 -8.53 9.36 -5.48
CA PRO A 117 -7.69 8.26 -5.01
C PRO A 117 -7.39 7.18 -6.06
N ALA A 118 -8.31 6.93 -7.00
CA ALA A 118 -8.10 5.96 -8.06
C ALA A 118 -6.99 6.35 -9.06
N LEU A 119 -6.76 7.65 -9.28
CA LEU A 119 -5.70 8.15 -10.17
C LEU A 119 -4.39 8.46 -9.45
N GLU A 120 -4.41 8.47 -8.12
CA GLU A 120 -3.24 8.69 -7.27
C GLU A 120 -2.49 7.36 -7.10
N GLU A 121 -1.74 6.95 -8.12
CA GLU A 121 -0.90 5.75 -8.03
C GLU A 121 0.15 5.89 -6.92
N SER A 122 0.54 4.76 -6.31
CA SER A 122 1.51 4.74 -5.21
C SER A 122 1.04 5.60 -4.03
N SER A 123 -0.25 5.50 -3.68
CA SER A 123 -0.85 6.11 -2.51
C SER A 123 -1.42 5.03 -1.57
N THR A 124 -1.39 5.27 -0.26
CA THR A 124 -1.93 4.31 0.71
C THR A 124 -2.38 4.98 2.00
N LEU A 125 -3.55 4.58 2.48
CA LEU A 125 -4.09 4.95 3.79
C LEU A 125 -3.95 3.82 4.82
N VAL A 126 -3.28 2.72 4.49
CA VAL A 126 -3.08 1.59 5.41
C VAL A 126 -2.36 2.02 6.70
N PHE A 127 -1.48 3.02 6.64
CA PHE A 127 -0.84 3.57 7.83
C PHE A 127 -1.85 4.09 8.88
N LYS A 128 -2.99 4.67 8.47
CA LYS A 128 -4.03 5.13 9.40
C LYS A 128 -4.64 3.98 10.18
N LEU A 129 -4.85 2.84 9.51
CA LEU A 129 -5.34 1.62 10.16
C LEU A 129 -4.30 1.09 11.15
N VAL A 130 -3.03 1.03 10.76
CA VAL A 130 -1.96 0.53 11.64
C VAL A 130 -1.80 1.42 12.88
N GLU A 131 -1.81 2.75 12.70
CA GLU A 131 -1.75 3.69 13.82
C GLU A 131 -2.96 3.56 14.77
N GLU A 132 -4.14 3.26 14.24
CA GLU A 132 -5.32 2.99 15.08
C GLU A 132 -5.13 1.71 15.89
N LEU A 133 -4.67 0.62 15.26
CA LEU A 133 -4.43 -0.65 15.92
C LEU A 133 -3.34 -0.55 17.00
N GLU A 134 -2.31 0.28 16.80
CA GLU A 134 -1.24 0.50 17.78
C GLU A 134 -1.72 1.16 19.08
N LYS A 135 -2.87 1.84 19.08
CA LYS A 135 -3.47 2.40 20.31
C LYS A 135 -3.97 1.33 21.29
N PHE A 136 -4.12 0.10 20.82
CA PHE A 136 -4.65 -1.03 21.60
C PHE A 136 -3.59 -2.08 21.95
N LYS A 137 -2.31 -1.80 21.69
CA LYS A 137 -1.19 -2.68 22.05
C LYS A 137 -0.80 -2.53 23.53
#